data_AF-A0A151M7J6-F1
#
_entry.id   AF-A0A151M7J6-F1
#
_cell.length_a   1.000
_cell.length_b   1.000
_cell.length_c   1.000
_cell.angle_alpha   90.00
_cell.angle_beta   90.00
_cell.angle_gamma   90.00
#
_symmetry.space_group_name_H-M   'P 1'
#
loop_
_entity.id
_entity.type
_entity.pdbx_description
1 polymer ?
#
loop_
_entity_poly.entity_id
_entity_poly.type
_entity_poly.pdbx_seq_one_letter_code
_entity_poly.pdbx_strand_id
1 'polypeptide(L)'
;MQSLPSVVKFCNKHSHNEKAPNMQNKMCNYKSTWEVIMNSTDFSNTLPIDSSHPPSEPSFVLLQARDRVVCLVLDVSGSMGASIFQLSDLFF
;
A
#
# COMPACT_ATOMS: atom_id res chain seq x y z
N MET A 1 5.60 15.95 4.40
CA MET A 1 4.25 15.42 4.10
C MET A 1 3.58 15.10 5.42
N GLN A 2 2.53 15.81 5.80
CA GLN A 2 1.71 15.39 6.94
C GLN A 2 0.90 14.17 6.48
N SER A 3 1.28 12.98 6.94
CA SER A 3 0.51 11.77 6.68
C SER A 3 -0.73 11.79 7.56
N LEU A 4 -1.89 11.50 6.97
CA LEU A 4 -3.05 11.16 7.76
C LEU A 4 -2.75 9.88 8.57
N PRO A 5 -3.31 9.73 9.78
CA PRO A 5 -3.24 8.47 10.50
C PRO A 5 -3.86 7.35 9.66
N SER A 6 -3.33 6.14 9.81
CA SER A 6 -3.79 4.97 9.05
C SER A 6 -5.30 4.76 9.22
N VAL A 7 -6.03 4.80 8.11
CA VAL A 7 -7.47 4.55 8.09
C VAL A 7 -7.68 3.05 7.91
N VAL A 8 -8.06 2.37 9.00
CA VAL A 8 -8.32 0.92 8.99
C VAL A 8 -9.78 0.57 8.74
N LYS A 9 -10.70 1.54 8.84
CA LYS A 9 -12.14 1.35 8.60
C LYS A 9 -12.86 2.63 8.22
N PHE A 10 -13.93 2.47 7.44
CA PHE A 10 -14.90 3.54 7.17
C PHE A 10 -16.12 3.43 8.09
N CYS A 11 -16.78 4.56 8.36
CA CYS A 11 -18.02 4.57 9.14
C CYS A 11 -19.18 4.02 8.31
N ASN A 12 -20.07 3.29 8.97
CA ASN A 12 -21.30 2.71 8.41
C ASN A 12 -22.52 3.26 9.14
N LYS A 13 -23.73 2.82 8.77
CA LYS A 13 -25.01 3.25 9.38
C LYS A 13 -25.05 3.18 10.91
N HIS A 14 -24.30 2.27 11.54
CA HIS A 14 -24.29 2.10 13.00
C HIS A 14 -23.22 2.96 13.71
N SER A 15 -22.19 3.39 13.00
CA SER A 15 -21.03 4.12 13.56
C SER A 15 -20.91 5.56 13.06
N HIS A 16 -21.75 5.96 12.12
CA HIS A 16 -21.72 7.29 11.53
C HIS A 16 -22.39 8.33 12.44
N ASN A 17 -21.74 9.49 12.60
CA ASN A 17 -22.30 10.62 13.33
C ASN A 17 -22.88 11.64 12.35
N GLU A 18 -24.17 11.51 12.04
CA GLU A 18 -24.90 12.41 11.13
C GLU A 18 -24.93 13.86 11.64
N LYS A 19 -24.86 14.06 12.95
CA LYS A 19 -24.90 15.41 13.56
C LYS A 19 -23.56 16.14 13.53
N ALA A 20 -22.48 15.48 13.10
CA ALA A 20 -21.17 16.11 13.03
C ALA A 20 -21.17 17.24 11.98
N PRO A 21 -20.64 18.44 12.29
CA PRO A 21 -20.60 19.57 11.37
C PRO A 21 -19.42 19.47 10.37
N ASN A 22 -19.22 18.30 9.76
CA ASN A 22 -18.13 18.04 8.82
C ASN A 22 -18.57 18.22 7.34
N MET A 23 -17.61 18.28 6.42
CA MET A 23 -17.89 18.48 5.00
C MET A 23 -18.56 17.26 4.34
N GLN A 24 -18.18 16.05 4.75
CA GLN A 24 -18.77 14.80 4.27
C GLN A 24 -20.31 14.82 4.43
N ASN A 25 -20.80 15.17 5.61
CA ASN A 25 -22.24 15.21 5.89
C ASN A 25 -22.95 16.24 5.02
N LYS A 26 -22.33 17.42 4.82
CA LYS A 26 -22.88 18.49 3.96
C LYS A 26 -22.93 18.07 2.49
N MET A 27 -21.91 17.41 1.97
CA MET A 27 -21.81 17.03 0.56
C MET A 27 -22.57 15.74 0.22
N CYS A 28 -22.63 14.79 1.15
CA CYS A 28 -23.19 13.46 0.93
C CYS A 28 -24.57 13.26 1.56
N ASN A 29 -25.31 14.34 1.84
CA ASN A 29 -26.65 14.29 2.44
C ASN A 29 -26.70 13.44 3.72
N TYR A 30 -25.72 13.65 4.61
CA TYR A 30 -25.61 12.94 5.90
C TYR A 30 -25.46 11.41 5.79
N LYS A 31 -25.17 10.87 4.61
CA LYS A 31 -24.89 9.45 4.43
C LYS A 31 -23.51 9.09 4.96
N SER A 32 -23.42 7.89 5.54
CA SER A 32 -22.14 7.35 6.00
C SER A 32 -21.17 7.12 4.83
N THR A 33 -19.86 7.18 5.10
CA THR A 33 -18.84 6.93 4.07
C THR A 33 -19.03 5.57 3.40
N TRP A 34 -19.39 4.54 4.18
CA TRP A 34 -19.66 3.21 3.65
C TRP A 34 -20.86 3.19 2.70
N GLU A 35 -21.96 3.86 3.02
CA GLU A 35 -23.13 3.94 2.13
C GLU A 35 -22.84 4.69 0.84
N VAL A 36 -21.99 5.72 0.89
CA VAL A 36 -21.57 6.45 -0.31
C VAL A 36 -20.73 5.55 -1.23
N ILE A 37 -19.75 4.83 -0.67
CA ILE A 37 -18.89 3.91 -1.42
C ILE A 37 -19.71 2.77 -2.04
N MET A 38 -20.54 2.09 -1.24
CA MET A 38 -21.30 0.92 -1.70
C MET A 38 -22.37 1.25 -2.74
N ASN A 39 -22.89 2.47 -2.76
CA ASN A 39 -23.86 2.92 -3.76
C ASN A 39 -23.20 3.53 -5.01
N SER A 40 -21.87 3.66 -5.05
CA SER A 40 -21.17 4.13 -6.24
C SER A 40 -21.19 3.07 -7.34
N THR A 41 -21.31 3.50 -8.60
CA THR A 41 -21.21 2.62 -9.77
C THR A 41 -19.87 1.88 -9.85
N ASP A 42 -18.82 2.47 -9.27
CA ASP A 42 -17.48 1.89 -9.21
C ASP A 42 -17.42 0.62 -8.35
N PHE A 43 -18.37 0.44 -7.43
CA PHE A 43 -18.43 -0.71 -6.52
C PHE A 43 -19.71 -1.53 -6.67
N SER A 44 -20.82 -0.92 -7.08
CA SER A 44 -22.11 -1.61 -7.20
C SER A 44 -22.13 -2.68 -8.29
N ASN A 45 -21.31 -2.50 -9.33
CA ASN A 45 -21.26 -3.37 -10.51
C ASN A 45 -19.97 -4.19 -10.61
N THR A 46 -19.06 -4.04 -9.64
CA THR A 46 -17.81 -4.78 -9.61
C THR A 46 -17.96 -6.00 -8.71
N LEU A 47 -17.60 -7.17 -9.24
CA LEU A 47 -17.43 -8.33 -8.39
C LEU A 47 -16.19 -8.12 -7.52
N PRO A 48 -16.25 -8.50 -6.22
CA PRO A 48 -15.05 -8.57 -5.39
C PRO A 48 -13.98 -9.40 -6.12
N ILE A 49 -12.72 -9.01 -6.01
CA ILE A 49 -11.62 -9.81 -6.53
C ILE A 49 -11.74 -11.21 -5.94
N ASP A 50 -11.88 -12.19 -6.81
CA ASP A 50 -11.87 -13.59 -6.42
C ASP A 50 -10.48 -13.93 -5.91
N SER A 51 -10.37 -14.29 -4.63
CA SER A 51 -9.10 -14.66 -4.03
C SER A 51 -8.47 -15.90 -4.68
N SER A 52 -9.26 -16.72 -5.38
CA SER A 52 -8.76 -17.83 -6.20
C SER A 52 -8.17 -17.39 -7.55
N HIS A 53 -8.49 -16.17 -7.99
CA HIS A 53 -7.98 -15.56 -9.22
C HIS A 53 -7.42 -14.15 -8.94
N PRO A 54 -6.24 -14.05 -8.30
CA PRO A 54 -5.63 -12.76 -8.02
C PRO A 54 -5.31 -12.01 -9.32
N PRO A 55 -5.22 -10.66 -9.29
CA PRO A 55 -4.77 -9.87 -10.42
C PRO A 55 -3.40 -10.34 -10.90
N SER A 56 -3.14 -10.23 -12.20
CA SER A 56 -1.82 -10.49 -12.76
C SER A 56 -0.75 -9.64 -12.06
N GLU A 57 0.44 -10.21 -11.85
CA GLU A 57 1.55 -9.46 -11.26
C GLU A 57 1.82 -8.18 -12.08
N PRO A 58 1.98 -7.02 -11.40
CA PRO A 58 2.26 -5.77 -12.10
C PRO A 58 3.61 -5.87 -12.80
N SER A 59 3.65 -5.48 -14.08
CA SER A 59 4.91 -5.32 -14.80
C SER A 59 5.37 -3.87 -14.67
N PHE A 60 6.63 -3.70 -14.27
CA PHE A 60 7.27 -2.40 -14.20
C PHE A 60 8.31 -2.28 -15.31
N VAL A 61 8.27 -1.18 -16.06
CA VAL A 61 9.29 -0.84 -17.05
C VAL A 61 10.01 0.40 -16.58
N LEU A 62 11.33 0.31 -16.45
CA LEU A 62 12.17 1.46 -16.13
C LEU A 62 12.38 2.28 -17.41
N LEU A 63 11.67 3.41 -17.54
CA LEU A 63 11.73 4.26 -18.73
C LEU A 63 12.97 5.16 -18.80
N GLN A 64 13.60 5.45 -17.65
CA GLN A 64 14.77 6.30 -17.57
C GLN A 64 15.79 5.67 -16.61
N ALA A 65 16.72 4.90 -17.17
CA ALA A 65 17.89 4.45 -16.44
C ALA A 65 18.84 5.64 -16.22
N ARG A 66 19.32 5.81 -14.99
CA ARG A 66 20.43 6.73 -14.65
C ARG A 66 21.76 5.97 -14.72
N ASP A 67 22.87 6.68 -14.56
CA ASP A 67 24.19 6.05 -14.43
C ASP A 67 24.16 4.94 -13.38
N ARG A 68 24.68 3.77 -13.77
CA ARG A 68 24.59 2.56 -12.97
C ARG A 68 25.64 2.59 -11.86
N VAL A 69 25.20 2.87 -10.63
CA VAL A 69 26.02 2.61 -9.43
C VAL A 69 25.74 1.18 -8.97
N VAL A 70 26.79 0.36 -8.88
CA VAL A 70 26.70 -1.01 -8.38
C VAL A 70 27.26 -1.04 -6.96
N CYS A 71 26.44 -1.45 -6.00
CA CYS A 71 26.87 -1.70 -4.62
C CYS A 71 26.87 -3.21 -4.36
N LEU A 72 28.00 -3.75 -3.94
CA LEU A 72 28.08 -5.12 -3.45
C LEU A 72 27.69 -5.13 -1.97
N VAL A 73 26.58 -5.77 -1.62
CA VAL A 73 26.14 -5.96 -0.24
C VAL A 73 26.32 -7.43 0.10
N LEU A 74 27.19 -7.74 1.06
CA LEU A 74 27.52 -9.09 1.47
C LEU A 74 26.91 -9.37 2.85
N ASP A 75 26.24 -10.51 2.98
CA ASP A 75 25.84 -11.04 4.28
C ASP A 75 27.08 -11.57 5.02
N VAL A 76 27.26 -11.14 6.26
CA VAL A 76 28.34 -11.56 7.18
C VAL A 76 27.78 -12.24 8.43
N SER A 77 26.52 -12.69 8.37
CA SER A 77 25.88 -13.46 9.43
C SER A 77 26.64 -14.77 9.70
N GLY A 78 26.50 -15.31 10.91
CA GLY A 78 27.22 -16.53 11.32
C GLY A 78 26.88 -17.80 10.54
N SER A 79 25.81 -17.79 9.71
CA SER A 79 25.50 -18.88 8.76
C SER A 79 26.41 -18.87 7.53
N MET A 80 27.00 -17.72 7.21
CA MET A 80 28.07 -17.62 6.22
C MET A 80 29.33 -18.10 6.93
N GLY A 81 29.61 -19.41 6.85
CA GLY A 81 30.74 -20.04 7.56
C GLY A 81 32.02 -19.20 7.47
N ALA A 82 32.75 -19.11 8.59
CA ALA A 82 33.86 -18.18 8.82
C ALA A 82 35.06 -18.28 7.83
N SER A 83 34.98 -19.18 6.85
CA SER A 83 36.00 -19.46 5.85
C SER A 83 35.77 -18.77 4.49
N ILE A 84 34.65 -18.06 4.28
CA ILE A 84 34.31 -17.49 2.95
C ILE A 84 34.75 -16.03 2.78
N PHE A 85 34.91 -15.26 3.86
CA PHE A 85 35.28 -13.84 3.76
C PHE A 85 36.47 -13.50 4.66
N GLN A 86 37.66 -13.33 4.08
CA GLN A 86 38.72 -12.57 4.74
C GLN A 86 38.46 -11.08 4.46
N LEU A 87 38.54 -10.25 5.51
CA LEU A 87 38.43 -8.79 5.43
C LEU A 87 39.44 -8.13 4.46
N SER A 88 40.40 -8.88 3.92
CA SER A 88 41.33 -8.46 2.87
C SER A 88 40.71 -8.37 1.47
N ASP A 89 39.58 -9.06 1.22
CA ASP A 89 39.01 -9.19 -0.13
C ASP A 89 38.05 -8.04 -0.50
N LEU A 90 37.85 -7.08 0.42
CA LEU A 90 36.97 -5.92 0.27
C LEU A 90 37.70 -4.57 0.15
N PHE A 91 39.03 -4.58 -0.01
CA PHE A 91 39.73 -3.37 -0.41
C PHE A 91 39.62 -3.19 -1.92
N PHE A 92 38.80 -2.23 -2.35
CA PHE A 92 38.99 -1.55 -3.62
C PHE A 92 40.29 -0.75 -3.59
#